data_AF-A0A9D7H7R9-F1
#
_entry.id   AF-A0A9D7H7R9-F1
#
_cell.length_a   1.000
_cell.length_b   1.000
_cell.length_c   1.000
_cell.angle_alpha   90.00
_cell.angle_beta   90.00
_cell.angle_gamma   90.00
#
_symmetry.space_group_name_H-M   'P 1'
#
loop_
_entity.id
_entity.type
_entity.pdbx_description
1 polymer ?
#
loop_
_entity_poly.entity_id
_entity_poly.type
_entity_poly.pdbx_seq_one_letter_code
_entity_poly.pdbx_strand_id
1 'polypeptide(L)'
;MQRRPNIGSAGSDLAFALLALIAGWVGLAPIYAILAFACAVTSWGWTRRRPLAQMPLKSRLTQGAIAVAMIAVVTGVAYWIGLALGGHT
;
A
#
# COMPACT_ATOMS: atom_id res chain seq x y z
N MET A 1 -25.00 -15.05 1.88
CA MET A 1 -24.91 -13.69 1.31
C MET A 1 -23.51 -13.52 0.72
N GLN A 2 -23.36 -13.57 -0.60
CA GLN A 2 -22.08 -13.42 -1.28
C GLN A 2 -21.67 -11.94 -1.23
N ARG A 3 -20.66 -11.61 -0.40
CA ARG A 3 -20.11 -10.24 -0.33
C ARG A 3 -19.59 -9.87 -1.72
N ARG A 4 -20.06 -8.75 -2.28
CA ARG A 4 -19.54 -8.23 -3.55
C ARG A 4 -18.01 -8.06 -3.44
N PRO A 5 -17.24 -8.50 -4.45
CA PRO A 5 -15.79 -8.36 -4.42
C PRO A 5 -15.41 -6.87 -4.36
N ASN A 6 -14.55 -6.50 -3.41
CA ASN A 6 -14.09 -5.13 -3.22
C ASN A 6 -12.94 -4.81 -4.20
N ILE A 7 -13.27 -4.80 -5.49
CA ILE A 7 -12.35 -4.60 -6.62
C ILE A 7 -11.65 -3.23 -6.51
N GLY A 8 -12.34 -2.22 -5.96
CA GLY A 8 -11.79 -0.88 -5.78
C GLY A 8 -10.59 -0.82 -4.85
N SER A 9 -10.61 -1.54 -3.71
CA SER A 9 -9.44 -1.61 -2.82
C SER A 9 -8.28 -2.31 -3.52
N ALA A 10 -8.54 -3.49 -4.11
CA ALA A 10 -7.50 -4.27 -4.78
C ALA A 10 -6.83 -3.49 -5.93
N GLY A 11 -7.61 -2.71 -6.69
CA GLY A 11 -7.08 -1.82 -7.72
C GLY A 11 -6.17 -0.74 -7.17
N SER A 12 -6.55 -0.09 -6.06
CA SER A 12 -5.69 0.92 -5.43
C SER A 12 -4.39 0.34 -4.88
N ASP A 13 -4.44 -0.83 -4.24
CA ASP A 13 -3.27 -1.52 -3.71
C ASP A 13 -2.28 -1.87 -4.84
N LEU A 14 -2.79 -2.39 -5.97
CA LEU A 14 -1.99 -2.67 -7.16
C LEU A 14 -1.38 -1.41 -7.77
N ALA A 15 -2.15 -0.32 -7.88
CA ALA A 15 -1.68 0.93 -8.46
C ALA A 15 -0.48 1.51 -7.67
N PHE A 16 -0.55 1.52 -6.34
CA PHE A 16 0.57 2.01 -5.52
C PHE A 16 1.78 1.07 -5.55
N ALA A 17 1.57 -0.25 -5.62
CA ALA A 17 2.65 -1.21 -5.82
C ALA A 17 3.35 -0.99 -7.18
N LEU A 18 2.59 -0.74 -8.25
CA LEU A 18 3.15 -0.42 -9.58
C LEU A 18 3.91 0.90 -9.59
N LEU A 19 3.41 1.93 -8.91
CA LEU A 19 4.14 3.20 -8.78
C LEU A 19 5.48 3.00 -8.06
N ALA A 20 5.50 2.22 -6.98
CA ALA A 20 6.73 1.89 -6.27
C ALA A 20 7.70 1.06 -7.15
N LEU A 21 7.18 0.09 -7.89
CA LEU A 21 7.94 -0.70 -8.87
C LEU A 21 8.59 0.17 -9.93
N ILE A 22 7.82 1.06 -10.56
CA ILE A 22 8.32 1.97 -11.61
C ILE A 22 9.35 2.94 -11.03
N ALA A 23 9.12 3.46 -9.82
CA ALA A 23 10.10 4.32 -9.15
C ALA A 23 11.43 3.60 -8.95
N GLY A 24 11.39 2.32 -8.54
CA GLY A 24 12.57 1.48 -8.44
C GLY A 24 13.19 1.22 -9.81
N TRP A 25 12.40 0.88 -10.81
CA TRP A 25 12.86 0.56 -12.17
C TRP A 25 13.64 1.70 -12.81
N VAL A 26 13.19 2.94 -12.63
CA VAL A 26 13.82 4.13 -13.22
C VAL A 26 14.97 4.66 -12.33
N GLY A 27 15.26 4.00 -11.20
CA GLY A 27 16.34 4.42 -10.30
C GLY A 27 16.04 5.70 -9.52
N LEU A 28 14.75 6.01 -9.29
CA LEU A 28 14.38 7.17 -8.49
C LEU A 28 14.77 6.98 -7.02
N ALA A 29 14.98 8.09 -6.32
CA ALA A 29 15.32 8.05 -4.90
C ALA A 29 14.23 7.36 -4.04
N PRO A 30 14.61 6.71 -2.91
CA PRO A 30 13.67 6.00 -2.05
C PRO A 30 12.48 6.83 -1.54
N ILE A 31 12.61 8.16 -1.52
CA ILE A 31 11.54 9.09 -1.13
C ILE A 31 10.27 8.91 -1.98
N TYR A 32 10.39 8.51 -3.25
CA TYR A 32 9.23 8.26 -4.11
C TYR A 32 8.46 7.01 -3.70
N ALA A 33 9.15 5.97 -3.23
CA ALA A 33 8.50 4.79 -2.64
C ALA A 33 7.80 5.13 -1.31
N ILE A 34 8.40 6.00 -0.50
CA ILE A 34 7.79 6.51 0.74
C ILE A 34 6.52 7.32 0.44
N LEU A 35 6.53 8.14 -0.61
CA LEU A 35 5.34 8.88 -1.06
C LEU A 35 4.23 7.94 -1.55
N ALA A 36 4.58 6.92 -2.34
CA ALA A 36 3.63 5.89 -2.76
C ALA A 36 3.01 5.16 -1.55
N PHE A 37 3.84 4.81 -0.57
CA PHE A 37 3.38 4.23 0.70
C PHE A 37 2.44 5.16 1.46
N ALA A 38 2.78 6.45 1.63
CA ALA A 38 1.93 7.40 2.34
C ALA A 38 0.57 7.58 1.66
N CYS A 39 0.55 7.66 0.33
CA CYS A 39 -0.68 7.70 -0.46
C CYS A 39 -1.50 6.42 -0.32
N ALA A 40 -0.85 5.24 -0.30
CA ALA A 40 -1.52 3.96 -0.10
C ALA A 40 -2.17 3.86 1.28
N VAL A 41 -1.46 4.24 2.36
CA VAL A 41 -2.01 4.29 3.71
C VAL A 41 -3.19 5.26 3.81
N THR A 42 -3.09 6.42 3.16
CA THR A 42 -4.16 7.43 3.15
C THR A 42 -5.40 6.93 2.42
N SER A 43 -5.21 6.31 1.25
CA SER A 43 -6.29 5.70 0.46
C SER A 43 -6.96 4.54 1.21
N TRP A 44 -6.16 3.65 1.80
CA TRP A 44 -6.62 2.55 2.65
C TRP A 44 -7.46 3.06 3.83
N GLY A 45 -6.94 4.09 4.52
CA GLY A 45 -7.61 4.71 5.65
C GLY A 45 -8.93 5.33 5.23
N TRP A 46 -8.97 6.04 4.10
CA TRP A 46 -10.16 6.66 3.53
C TRP A 46 -11.25 5.64 3.17
N THR A 47 -10.88 4.58 2.44
CA THR A 47 -11.81 3.54 2.00
C THR A 47 -12.38 2.71 3.17
N ARG A 48 -11.64 2.59 4.28
CA ARG A 48 -12.03 1.78 5.45
C ARG A 48 -12.49 2.58 6.68
N ARG A 49 -12.70 3.90 6.57
CA ARG A 49 -13.13 4.75 7.72
C ARG A 49 -14.37 4.23 8.44
N ARG A 50 -15.43 3.89 7.70
CA ARG A 50 -16.71 3.44 8.27
C ARG A 50 -16.59 2.08 9.00
N PRO A 51 -16.01 1.03 8.40
CA PRO A 51 -15.75 -0.23 9.11
C PRO A 51 -14.88 -0.05 10.35
N LEU A 52 -13.81 0.74 10.27
CA LEU A 52 -12.90 0.95 11.40
C LEU A 52 -13.60 1.67 12.55
N ALA A 53 -14.46 2.64 12.25
CA ALA A 53 -15.24 3.39 13.25
C ALA A 53 -16.16 2.49 14.09
N GLN A 54 -16.64 1.39 13.53
CA GLN A 54 -17.51 0.42 14.22
C GLN A 54 -16.76 -0.59 15.09
N MET A 55 -15.42 -0.64 14.99
CA MET A 55 -14.60 -1.58 15.77
C MET A 55 -14.21 -1.00 17.14
N PRO A 56 -14.07 -1.86 18.18
CA PRO A 56 -13.44 -1.49 19.45
C PRO A 56 -12.01 -0.99 19.23
N LEU A 57 -11.56 -0.03 20.04
CA LEU A 57 -10.27 0.67 19.86
C LEU A 57 -9.07 -0.29 19.76
N LYS A 58 -8.99 -1.29 20.64
CA LYS A 58 -7.91 -2.29 20.62
C LYS A 58 -7.86 -3.02 19.28
N SER A 59 -9.01 -3.48 18.77
CA SER A 59 -9.09 -4.20 17.50
C SER A 59 -8.78 -3.28 16.32
N ARG A 60 -9.26 -2.02 16.36
CA ARG A 60 -8.94 -0.99 15.35
C ARG A 60 -7.44 -0.75 15.24
N LEU A 61 -6.74 -0.62 16.37
CA LEU A 61 -5.29 -0.39 16.39
C LEU A 61 -4.51 -1.60 15.86
N THR A 62 -4.85 -2.82 16.32
CA THR A 62 -4.17 -4.04 15.85
C THR A 62 -4.36 -4.25 14.35
N GLN A 63 -5.60 -4.16 13.86
CA GLN A 63 -5.89 -4.34 12.43
C GLN A 63 -5.28 -3.22 11.58
N GLY A 64 -5.28 -1.98 12.09
CA GLY A 64 -4.60 -0.86 11.45
C GLY A 64 -3.09 -1.06 11.35
N ALA A 65 -2.44 -1.50 12.42
CA ALA A 65 -1.00 -1.77 12.43
C ALA A 65 -0.62 -2.88 11.42
N ILE A 66 -1.39 -3.98 11.40
CA ILE A 66 -1.17 -5.08 10.45
C ILE A 66 -1.32 -4.57 9.01
N ALA A 67 -2.36 -3.79 8.73
CA ALA A 67 -2.58 -3.26 7.38
C ALA A 67 -1.45 -2.32 6.94
N VAL A 68 -1.04 -1.38 7.79
CA VAL A 68 0.07 -0.46 7.49
C VAL A 68 1.37 -1.23 7.25
N ALA A 69 1.66 -2.25 8.07
CA ALA A 69 2.84 -3.10 7.89
C ALA A 69 2.80 -3.85 6.54
N MET A 70 1.66 -4.41 6.16
CA MET A 70 1.51 -5.08 4.85
C MET A 70 1.69 -4.11 3.68
N ILE A 71 1.11 -2.91 3.76
CA ILE A 71 1.29 -1.88 2.72
C ILE A 71 2.79 -1.55 2.60
N ALA A 72 3.48 -1.32 3.72
CA ALA A 72 4.92 -1.00 3.74
C ALA A 72 5.76 -2.11 3.08
N VAL A 73 5.50 -3.37 3.44
CA VAL A 73 6.19 -4.53 2.87
C VAL A 73 5.96 -4.61 1.37
N VAL A 74 4.70 -4.55 0.91
CA VAL A 74 4.37 -4.67 -0.52
C VAL A 74 5.00 -3.54 -1.33
N THR A 75 4.87 -2.28 -0.89
CA THR A 75 5.46 -1.15 -1.62
C THR A 75 6.99 -1.18 -1.59
N GLY A 76 7.60 -1.56 -0.46
CA GLY A 76 9.05 -1.66 -0.34
C GLY A 76 9.63 -2.77 -1.22
N VAL A 77 9.01 -3.95 -1.20
CA VAL A 77 9.39 -5.07 -2.07
C VAL A 77 9.22 -4.70 -3.53
N ALA A 78 8.12 -4.06 -3.92
CA ALA A 78 7.91 -3.61 -5.29
C ALA A 78 9.01 -2.65 -5.74
N TYR A 79 9.37 -1.66 -4.91
CA TYR A 79 10.47 -0.74 -5.20
C TYR A 79 11.83 -1.47 -5.35
N TRP A 80 12.15 -2.40 -4.46
CA TRP A 80 13.39 -3.18 -4.54
C TRP A 80 13.45 -4.07 -5.77
N ILE A 81 12.33 -4.69 -6.15
CA ILE A 81 12.21 -5.44 -7.40
C ILE A 81 12.48 -4.51 -8.59
N GLY A 82 11.91 -3.31 -8.59
CA GLY A 82 12.16 -2.31 -9.62
C GLY A 82 13.64 -1.95 -9.72
N LEU A 83 14.26 -1.65 -8.59
CA LEU A 83 15.70 -1.38 -8.53
C LEU A 83 16.50 -2.53 -9.14
N ALA A 84 16.20 -3.77 -8.78
CA ALA A 84 16.88 -4.96 -9.30
C ALA A 84 16.63 -5.21 -10.81
N LEU A 85 15.54 -4.70 -11.38
CA LEU A 85 15.20 -4.90 -12.80
C LEU A 85 15.82 -3.85 -13.73
N GLY A 86 16.16 -2.67 -13.23
CA GLY A 86 16.73 -1.61 -14.09
C GLY A 86 17.28 -0.38 -13.38
N GLY A 87 16.93 -0.12 -12.12
CA GLY A 87 17.33 1.12 -11.43
C GLY A 87 18.73 1.15 -10.85
N HIS A 88 19.57 0.15 -11.13
CA HIS A 88 20.94 0.02 -10.61
C HIS A 88 22.00 0.24 -11.69
N THR A 89 21.60 0.51 -12.94
CA THR A 89 22.47 0.90 -14.05
C THR A 89 22.69 2.40 -14.10
#